data_AF-A0A1D2M8D5-F1
#
_entry.id   AF-A0A1D2M8D5-F1
#
_cell.length_a   1.000
_cell.length_b   1.000
_cell.length_c   1.000
_cell.angle_alpha   90.00
_cell.angle_beta   90.00
_cell.angle_gamma   90.00
#
_symmetry.space_group_name_H-M   'P 1'
#
loop_
_entity.id
_entity.type
_entity.pdbx_description
1 polymer ?
#
loop_
_entity_poly.entity_id
_entity_poly.type
_entity_poly.pdbx_seq_one_letter_code
_entity_poly.pdbx_strand_id
1 'polypeptide(L)'
;METKLNEQDGLAALKCLIKEFLNSGEGSPKVRDYISSVAQDDSILLIYLRGRKHRVNQAFDTLKRNADVRFDEYPEVFPEEVPDALSTSQKGCLWLDETRDKFGRRIIVSIQLAYPIKLKGLYYVNVPSYVKYVFKIIQPFLSKKLKERMVIMGTGERFETLHKIVSPDLLPKFLGGVYENETAFELVHTIN
;
A
#
# COMPACT_ATOMS: atom_id res chain seq x y z
N MET A 1 26.22 -9.11 0.52
CA MET A 1 25.36 -9.61 -0.58
C MET A 1 24.48 -10.69 0.02
N GLU A 2 23.20 -10.42 0.28
CA GLU A 2 22.27 -11.46 0.76
C GLU A 2 21.84 -12.38 -0.39
N THR A 3 22.04 -13.68 -0.20
CA THR A 3 21.61 -14.75 -1.11
C THR A 3 20.08 -14.82 -1.10
N LYS A 4 19.45 -14.90 -2.27
CA LYS A 4 18.01 -15.10 -2.37
C LYS A 4 17.69 -16.54 -1.94
N LEU A 5 16.89 -16.68 -0.91
CA LEU A 5 16.40 -17.96 -0.44
C LEU A 5 15.17 -18.40 -1.24
N ASN A 6 14.89 -19.70 -1.25
CA ASN A 6 13.62 -20.23 -1.76
C ASN A 6 12.45 -19.73 -0.88
N GLU A 7 11.19 -19.87 -1.33
CA GLU A 7 10.04 -19.34 -0.59
C GLU A 7 9.84 -20.00 0.78
N GLN A 8 10.02 -21.33 0.88
CA GLN A 8 9.90 -22.09 2.13
C GLN A 8 11.05 -21.79 3.10
N ASP A 9 12.30 -21.77 2.61
CA ASP A 9 13.49 -21.44 3.39
C ASP A 9 13.44 -20.00 3.89
N GLY A 10 12.95 -19.08 3.04
CA GLY A 10 12.76 -17.68 3.40
C GLY A 10 11.70 -17.48 4.48
N LEU A 11 10.63 -18.27 4.45
CA LEU A 11 9.59 -18.26 5.48
C LEU A 11 10.12 -18.80 6.82
N ALA A 12 10.84 -19.93 6.80
CA ALA A 12 11.45 -20.50 8.00
C ALA A 12 12.47 -19.53 8.62
N ALA A 13 13.32 -18.92 7.79
CA ALA A 13 14.30 -17.93 8.24
C ALA A 13 13.63 -16.67 8.82
N LEU A 14 12.54 -16.18 8.22
CA LEU A 14 11.80 -15.03 8.73
C LEU A 14 11.16 -15.33 10.09
N LYS A 15 10.58 -16.51 10.27
CA LYS A 15 10.05 -16.95 11.57
C LYS A 15 11.14 -17.06 12.63
N CYS A 16 12.36 -17.48 12.25
CA CYS A 16 13.51 -17.52 13.15
C CYS A 16 13.87 -16.11 13.66
N LEU A 17 13.99 -15.13 12.75
CA LEU A 17 14.26 -13.74 13.13
C LEU A 17 13.18 -13.14 14.02
N ILE A 18 11.90 -13.42 13.72
CA ILE A 18 10.79 -12.96 14.56
C ILE A 18 10.92 -13.55 15.97
N LYS A 19 11.24 -14.83 16.10
CA LYS A 19 11.43 -15.48 17.40
C LYS A 19 12.61 -14.89 18.17
N GLU A 20 13.72 -14.61 17.49
CA GLU A 20 14.88 -13.95 18.09
C GLU A 20 14.53 -12.56 18.61
N PHE A 21 13.77 -11.77 17.84
CA PHE A 21 13.28 -10.46 18.25
C PHE A 21 12.32 -10.52 19.45
N LEU A 22 11.37 -11.47 19.45
CA LEU A 22 10.45 -11.62 20.58
C LEU A 22 11.18 -12.02 21.87
N ASN A 23 12.28 -12.77 21.75
CA ASN A 23 13.12 -13.17 22.88
C ASN A 23 14.07 -12.06 23.35
N SER A 24 14.49 -11.14 22.46
CA SER A 24 15.39 -10.04 22.83
C SER A 24 14.73 -8.99 23.72
N GLY A 25 13.40 -8.96 23.76
CA GLY A 25 12.63 -7.99 24.53
C GLY A 25 12.66 -6.57 23.94
N GLU A 26 13.11 -6.44 22.69
CA GLU A 26 13.18 -5.18 21.98
C GLU A 26 11.79 -4.72 21.49
N GLY A 27 11.53 -3.41 21.50
CA GLY A 27 10.24 -2.82 21.08
C GLY A 27 9.18 -2.73 22.18
N SER A 28 8.13 -1.94 21.95
CA SER A 28 7.03 -1.77 22.90
C SER A 28 6.20 -3.06 23.06
N PRO A 29 5.43 -3.21 24.15
CA PRO A 29 4.51 -4.35 24.30
C PRO A 29 3.54 -4.49 23.11
N LYS A 30 2.94 -3.38 22.65
CA LYS A 30 2.01 -3.38 21.52
C LYS A 30 2.65 -3.87 20.22
N VAL A 31 3.89 -3.44 19.95
CA VAL A 31 4.66 -3.89 18.79
C VAL A 31 4.93 -5.39 18.83
N ARG A 32 5.34 -5.91 20.00
CA ARG A 32 5.62 -7.34 20.17
C ARG A 32 4.35 -8.19 20.05
N ASP A 33 3.23 -7.74 20.61
CA ASP A 33 1.94 -8.42 20.50
C ASP A 33 1.47 -8.50 19.03
N TYR A 34 1.61 -7.42 18.28
CA TYR A 34 1.30 -7.39 16.85
C TYR A 34 2.23 -8.29 16.02
N ILE A 35 3.54 -8.24 16.26
CA ILE A 35 4.48 -9.10 15.53
C ILE A 35 4.22 -10.58 15.85
N SER A 36 3.85 -10.89 17.10
CA SER A 36 3.46 -12.24 17.52
C SER A 36 2.21 -12.73 16.78
N SER A 37 1.18 -11.88 16.63
CA SER A 37 -0.02 -12.25 15.86
C SER A 37 0.29 -12.46 14.37
N VAL A 38 1.12 -11.60 13.78
CA VAL A 38 1.58 -11.76 12.38
C VAL A 38 2.40 -13.03 12.19
N ALA A 39 3.17 -13.46 13.19
CA ALA A 39 3.98 -14.67 13.10
C ALA A 39 3.15 -15.97 12.96
N GLN A 40 1.88 -15.93 13.33
CA GLN A 40 0.95 -17.06 13.23
C GLN A 40 0.37 -17.23 11.82
N ASP A 41 0.36 -16.18 11.00
CA ASP A 41 -0.22 -16.18 9.66
C ASP A 41 0.86 -16.15 8.57
N ASP A 42 1.11 -17.32 7.98
CA ASP A 42 2.07 -17.51 6.90
C ASP A 42 1.72 -16.68 5.65
N SER A 43 0.44 -16.42 5.41
CA SER A 43 0.01 -15.62 4.27
C SER A 43 0.51 -14.18 4.38
N ILE A 44 0.48 -13.61 5.59
CA ILE A 44 0.99 -12.25 5.84
C ILE A 44 2.50 -12.21 5.70
N LEU A 45 3.22 -13.18 6.28
CA LEU A 45 4.68 -13.28 6.18
C LEU A 45 5.14 -13.39 4.72
N LEU A 46 4.42 -14.17 3.90
CA LEU A 46 4.69 -14.30 2.48
C LEU A 46 4.52 -12.96 1.73
N ILE A 47 3.59 -12.09 2.13
CA ILE A 47 3.46 -10.76 1.52
C ILE A 47 4.73 -9.93 1.74
N TYR A 48 5.29 -9.92 2.96
CA TYR A 48 6.53 -9.20 3.26
C TYR A 48 7.73 -9.78 2.49
N LEU A 49 7.87 -11.11 2.45
CA LEU A 49 8.93 -11.79 1.71
C LEU A 49 8.86 -11.52 0.21
N ARG A 50 7.70 -11.73 -0.41
CA ARG A 50 7.48 -11.45 -1.84
C ARG A 50 7.68 -9.96 -2.12
N GLY A 51 7.24 -9.10 -1.21
CA GLY A 51 7.48 -7.65 -1.16
C GLY A 51 8.95 -7.28 -1.32
N ARG A 52 9.84 -8.00 -0.63
CA ARG A 52 11.29 -7.77 -0.61
C ARG A 52 12.12 -8.76 -1.44
N LYS A 53 11.48 -9.48 -2.37
CA LYS A 53 12.13 -10.45 -3.27
C LYS A 53 12.88 -11.55 -2.49
N HIS A 54 12.28 -12.06 -1.42
CA HIS A 54 12.82 -13.12 -0.54
C HIS A 54 14.14 -12.74 0.15
N ARG A 55 14.34 -11.44 0.42
CA ARG A 55 15.39 -10.97 1.32
C ARG A 55 14.84 -10.89 2.73
N VAL A 56 15.26 -11.84 3.56
CA VAL A 56 14.64 -12.11 4.87
C VAL A 56 14.83 -10.94 5.84
N ASN A 57 16.05 -10.43 6.00
CA ASN A 57 16.32 -9.29 6.88
C ASN A 57 15.54 -8.04 6.46
N GLN A 58 15.55 -7.71 5.16
CA GLN A 58 14.78 -6.56 4.67
C GLN A 58 13.26 -6.72 4.84
N ALA A 59 12.76 -7.95 4.77
CA ALA A 59 11.35 -8.25 5.04
C ALA A 59 11.02 -8.05 6.51
N PHE A 60 11.87 -8.56 7.41
CA PHE A 60 11.76 -8.37 8.85
C PHE A 60 11.84 -6.89 9.24
N ASP A 61 12.82 -6.14 8.75
CA ASP A 61 12.96 -4.69 8.99
C ASP A 61 11.71 -3.93 8.56
N THR A 62 11.08 -4.35 7.45
CA THR A 62 9.84 -3.72 6.97
C THR A 62 8.65 -4.05 7.87
N LEU A 63 8.56 -5.28 8.37
CA LEU A 63 7.52 -5.70 9.33
C LEU A 63 7.67 -4.94 10.65
N LYS A 64 8.89 -4.89 11.20
CA LYS A 64 9.19 -4.14 12.42
C LYS A 64 8.87 -2.66 12.25
N ARG A 65 9.35 -2.03 11.17
CA ARG A 65 9.06 -0.62 10.86
C ARG A 65 7.56 -0.34 10.76
N ASN A 66 6.78 -1.26 10.17
CA ASN A 66 5.33 -1.14 10.08
C ASN A 66 4.69 -1.13 11.48
N ALA A 67 5.13 -2.03 12.37
CA ALA A 67 4.65 -2.10 13.74
C ALA A 67 5.03 -0.84 14.54
N ASP A 68 6.31 -0.42 14.50
CA ASP A 68 6.80 0.76 15.21
C ASP A 68 6.04 2.03 14.79
N VAL A 69 5.84 2.23 13.48
CA VAL A 69 5.07 3.37 12.97
C VAL A 69 3.62 3.34 13.45
N ARG A 70 3.02 2.16 13.46
CA ARG A 70 1.61 1.96 13.78
C ARG A 70 1.31 2.19 15.26
N PHE A 71 2.17 1.72 16.15
CA PHE A 71 1.89 1.68 17.59
C PHE A 71 2.68 2.69 18.41
N ASP A 72 3.88 3.08 17.96
CA ASP A 72 4.80 3.89 18.76
C ASP A 72 5.01 5.30 18.17
N GLU A 73 5.23 5.45 16.86
CA GLU A 73 5.55 6.77 16.27
C GLU A 73 4.33 7.63 15.94
N TYR A 74 3.30 7.04 15.33
CA TYR A 74 2.12 7.77 14.86
C TYR A 74 0.81 7.04 15.19
N PRO A 75 0.56 6.65 16.45
CA PRO A 75 -0.65 5.92 16.84
C PRO A 75 -1.94 6.71 16.52
N GLU A 76 -1.89 8.04 16.45
CA GLU A 76 -3.02 8.89 16.07
C GLU A 76 -3.44 8.74 14.60
N VAL A 77 -2.54 8.29 13.74
CA VAL A 77 -2.81 8.03 12.32
C VAL A 77 -3.45 6.65 12.12
N PHE A 78 -3.25 5.73 13.07
CA PHE A 78 -3.73 4.36 13.03
C PHE A 78 -4.68 4.10 14.21
N PRO A 79 -5.97 4.41 14.07
CA PRO A 79 -6.92 4.16 15.15
C PRO A 79 -6.92 2.67 15.53
N GLU A 80 -7.04 2.37 16.83
CA GLU A 80 -7.05 0.99 17.35
C GLU A 80 -8.22 0.18 16.73
N GLU A 81 -9.33 0.85 16.49
CA GLU A 81 -10.43 0.36 15.67
C GLU A 81 -10.31 0.93 14.27
N VAL A 82 -10.11 0.06 13.28
CA VAL A 82 -10.26 0.46 11.88
C VAL A 82 -11.73 0.88 11.73
N PRO A 83 -12.06 2.14 11.38
CA PRO A 83 -13.43 2.49 11.06
C PRO A 83 -13.91 1.50 10.02
N ASP A 84 -15.06 0.87 10.27
CA ASP A 84 -15.60 -0.24 9.48
C ASP A 84 -15.19 -0.09 8.02
N ALA A 85 -14.57 -1.13 7.43
CA ALA A 85 -14.07 -1.06 6.07
C ALA A 85 -15.16 -0.55 5.12
N LEU A 86 -16.42 -0.93 5.39
CA LEU A 86 -17.60 -0.39 4.74
C LEU A 86 -17.74 1.12 4.91
N SER A 87 -17.64 1.68 6.12
CA SER A 87 -17.71 3.14 6.36
C SER A 87 -16.58 3.94 5.68
N THR A 88 -15.37 3.38 5.57
CA THR A 88 -14.24 4.00 4.86
C THR A 88 -14.43 3.92 3.34
N SER A 89 -15.02 2.81 2.88
CA SER A 89 -15.32 2.55 1.48
C SER A 89 -16.52 3.38 0.97
N GLN A 90 -17.55 3.56 1.79
CA GLN A 90 -18.74 4.39 1.53
C GLN A 90 -18.40 5.88 1.44
N LYS A 91 -17.31 6.31 2.09
CA LYS A 91 -16.75 7.66 1.96
C LYS A 91 -15.87 7.84 0.71
N GLY A 92 -15.70 6.81 -0.11
CA GLY A 92 -14.88 6.84 -1.33
C GLY A 92 -13.37 6.91 -1.07
N CYS A 93 -12.91 6.64 0.16
CA CYS A 93 -11.49 6.74 0.54
C CYS A 93 -10.68 5.49 0.18
N LEU A 94 -11.35 4.39 -0.16
CA LEU A 94 -10.76 3.13 -0.60
C LEU A 94 -11.60 2.52 -1.73
N TRP A 95 -11.07 2.54 -2.95
CA TRP A 95 -11.67 1.86 -4.10
C TRP A 95 -10.73 0.76 -4.59
N LEU A 96 -11.26 -0.46 -4.75
CA LEU A 96 -10.57 -1.59 -5.35
C LEU A 96 -11.26 -1.95 -6.67
N ASP A 97 -10.49 -1.96 -7.74
CA ASP A 97 -10.96 -2.47 -9.01
C ASP A 97 -10.96 -4.00 -9.02
N GLU A 98 -12.06 -4.60 -9.52
CA GLU A 98 -12.11 -6.04 -9.77
C GLU A 98 -11.24 -6.43 -10.96
N THR A 99 -11.09 -5.52 -11.92
CA THR A 99 -10.28 -5.76 -13.11
C THR A 99 -8.79 -5.57 -12.82
N ARG A 100 -7.97 -6.27 -13.59
CA ARG A 100 -6.52 -6.15 -13.54
C ARG A 100 -6.05 -5.37 -14.76
N ASP A 101 -5.03 -4.55 -14.56
CA ASP A 101 -4.42 -3.87 -15.70
C ASP A 101 -3.72 -4.84 -16.67
N LYS A 102 -3.24 -4.32 -17.80
CA LYS A 102 -2.49 -5.07 -18.82
C LYS A 102 -1.25 -5.81 -18.32
N PHE A 103 -0.82 -5.57 -17.07
CA PHE A 103 0.30 -6.24 -16.41
C PHE A 103 -0.14 -7.15 -15.26
N GLY A 104 -1.44 -7.45 -15.13
CA GLY A 104 -2.02 -8.30 -14.10
C GLY A 104 -2.08 -7.67 -12.71
N ARG A 105 -1.89 -6.35 -12.60
CA ARG A 105 -1.82 -5.62 -11.33
C ARG A 105 -3.22 -5.15 -10.93
N ARG A 106 -3.55 -5.25 -9.63
CA ARG A 106 -4.77 -4.66 -9.08
C ARG A 106 -4.59 -3.16 -8.92
N ILE A 107 -5.63 -2.41 -9.25
CA ILE A 107 -5.68 -0.96 -9.07
C ILE A 107 -6.38 -0.70 -7.74
N ILE A 108 -5.67 -0.03 -6.83
CA ILE A 108 -6.18 0.35 -5.52
C ILE A 108 -6.01 1.86 -5.39
N VAL A 109 -7.11 2.56 -5.13
CA VAL A 109 -7.10 3.98 -4.79
C VAL A 109 -7.29 4.06 -3.28
N SER A 110 -6.23 4.41 -2.55
CA SER A 110 -6.26 4.54 -1.10
C SER A 110 -5.36 5.67 -0.60
N ILE A 111 -5.70 6.22 0.56
CA ILE A 111 -4.88 7.17 1.32
C ILE A 111 -3.90 6.48 2.30
N GLN A 112 -4.06 5.17 2.54
CA GLN A 112 -3.26 4.41 3.50
C GLN A 112 -2.04 3.76 2.84
N LEU A 113 -0.84 4.28 3.14
CA LEU A 113 0.44 3.86 2.55
C LEU A 113 1.19 2.76 3.34
N ALA A 114 0.60 2.22 4.42
CA ALA A 114 1.33 1.38 5.38
C ALA A 114 1.38 -0.12 5.04
N TYR A 115 0.66 -0.58 4.01
CA TYR A 115 0.69 -2.00 3.63
C TYR A 115 1.94 -2.36 2.80
N PRO A 116 2.44 -3.61 2.90
CA PRO A 116 3.54 -4.14 2.07
C PRO A 116 3.16 -4.34 0.59
N ILE A 117 2.48 -3.36 -0.01
CA ILE A 117 2.10 -3.32 -1.42
C ILE A 117 3.26 -2.69 -2.19
N LYS A 118 3.67 -3.34 -3.28
CA LYS A 118 4.64 -2.75 -4.22
C LYS A 118 3.94 -1.65 -5.03
N LEU A 119 3.88 -0.43 -4.49
CA LEU A 119 3.38 0.75 -5.20
C LEU A 119 4.08 0.88 -6.55
N LYS A 120 3.37 0.75 -7.67
CA LYS A 120 3.95 0.90 -9.02
C LYS A 120 3.73 2.29 -9.61
N GLY A 121 2.65 2.95 -9.21
CA GLY A 121 2.31 4.32 -9.55
C GLY A 121 1.31 4.87 -8.55
N LEU A 122 1.35 6.17 -8.30
CA LEU A 122 0.39 6.91 -7.49
C LEU A 122 -0.09 8.09 -8.32
N TYR A 123 -1.37 8.11 -8.64
CA TYR A 123 -1.98 9.07 -9.56
C TYR A 123 -2.89 10.00 -8.78
N TYR A 124 -2.48 11.28 -8.68
CA TYR A 124 -3.34 12.33 -8.18
C TYR A 124 -4.01 13.01 -9.36
N VAL A 125 -5.34 12.95 -9.41
CA VAL A 125 -6.12 13.42 -10.55
C VAL A 125 -7.06 14.53 -10.10
N ASN A 126 -7.27 15.51 -10.96
CA ASN A 126 -8.13 16.66 -10.69
C ASN A 126 -7.70 17.47 -9.44
N VAL A 127 -6.39 17.48 -9.12
CA VAL A 127 -5.94 18.20 -7.93
C VAL A 127 -5.90 19.72 -8.19
N PRO A 128 -6.27 20.54 -7.19
CA PRO A 128 -6.10 21.98 -7.27
C PRO A 128 -4.64 22.36 -7.57
N SER A 129 -4.43 23.45 -8.31
CA SER A 129 -3.10 23.89 -8.76
C SER A 129 -2.11 24.09 -7.59
N TYR A 130 -2.58 24.51 -6.41
CA TYR A 130 -1.75 24.68 -5.21
C TYR A 130 -1.07 23.37 -4.76
N VAL A 131 -1.66 22.20 -5.03
CA VAL A 131 -1.08 20.89 -4.66
C VAL A 131 0.24 20.66 -5.38
N LYS A 132 0.40 21.15 -6.61
CA LYS A 132 1.68 21.08 -7.34
C LYS A 132 2.79 21.87 -6.63
N TYR A 133 2.43 22.99 -5.99
CA TYR A 133 3.38 23.80 -5.21
C TYR A 133 3.76 23.11 -3.90
N VAL A 134 2.76 22.59 -3.17
CA VAL A 134 3.00 21.80 -1.95
C VAL A 134 3.86 20.58 -2.26
N PHE A 135 3.61 19.89 -3.39
CA PHE A 135 4.43 18.76 -3.81
C PHE A 135 5.89 19.15 -4.04
N LYS A 136 6.19 20.31 -4.65
CA LYS A 136 7.57 20.79 -4.80
C LYS A 136 8.29 20.99 -3.46
N ILE A 137 7.56 21.39 -2.42
CA ILE A 137 8.08 21.56 -1.06
C ILE A 137 8.34 20.20 -0.40
N ILE A 138 7.46 19.23 -0.60
CA ILE A 138 7.58 17.86 -0.03
C ILE A 138 8.59 17.02 -0.85
N GLN A 139 8.77 17.32 -2.13
CA GLN A 139 9.64 16.60 -3.06
C GLN A 139 11.02 16.28 -2.46
N PRO A 140 11.80 17.19 -1.86
CA PRO A 140 13.11 16.84 -1.28
C PRO A 140 13.07 15.68 -0.26
N PHE A 141 11.99 15.53 0.49
CA PHE A 141 11.82 14.47 1.50
C PHE A 141 11.44 13.12 0.90
N LEU A 142 10.98 13.08 -0.36
CA LEU A 142 10.61 11.85 -1.04
C LEU A 142 11.84 11.14 -1.63
N SER A 143 11.89 9.81 -1.45
CA SER A 143 12.90 8.99 -2.11
C SER A 143 12.78 9.06 -3.64
N LYS A 144 13.90 8.89 -4.37
CA LYS A 144 13.90 8.87 -5.85
C LYS A 144 12.84 7.91 -6.43
N LYS A 145 12.69 6.74 -5.79
CA LYS A 145 11.70 5.73 -6.15
C LYS A 145 10.25 6.18 -6.00
N LEU A 146 9.93 7.03 -5.03
CA LEU A 146 8.58 7.56 -4.85
C LEU A 146 8.31 8.68 -5.86
N LYS A 147 9.28 9.58 -6.08
CA LYS A 147 9.20 10.65 -7.08
C LYS A 147 8.86 10.14 -8.47
N GLU A 148 9.56 9.10 -8.92
CA GLU A 148 9.36 8.49 -10.24
C GLU A 148 7.99 7.79 -10.39
N ARG A 149 7.33 7.48 -9.28
CA ARG A 149 6.04 6.77 -9.26
C ARG A 149 4.85 7.69 -9.07
N MET A 150 5.07 8.95 -8.69
CA MET A 150 3.99 9.90 -8.46
C MET A 150 3.71 10.70 -9.75
N VAL A 151 2.46 10.67 -10.21
CA VAL A 151 1.98 11.47 -11.33
C VAL A 151 0.86 12.35 -10.80
N ILE A 152 1.03 13.68 -10.90
CA ILE A 152 0.07 14.68 -10.42
C ILE A 152 -0.51 15.41 -11.62
N MET A 153 -1.82 15.27 -11.81
CA MET A 153 -2.61 15.88 -12.88
C MET A 153 -3.52 16.97 -12.30
N GLY A 154 -3.41 18.19 -12.84
CA GLY A 154 -4.23 19.34 -12.41
C GLY A 154 -5.66 19.29 -12.97
N THR A 155 -6.53 20.17 -12.46
CA THR A 155 -7.97 20.34 -12.77
C THR A 155 -8.32 20.68 -14.25
N GLY A 156 -7.39 20.51 -15.19
CA GLY A 156 -7.60 20.76 -16.63
C GLY A 156 -6.59 20.06 -17.53
N GLU A 157 -5.74 19.19 -16.99
CA GLU A 157 -4.83 18.38 -17.79
C GLU A 157 -5.56 17.14 -18.30
N ARG A 158 -5.41 16.84 -19.59
CA ARG A 158 -6.02 15.65 -20.19
C ARG A 158 -5.45 14.40 -19.53
N PHE A 159 -6.31 13.42 -19.28
CA PHE A 159 -5.96 12.10 -18.73
C PHE A 159 -5.06 11.25 -19.65
N GLU A 160 -4.45 11.82 -20.69
CA GLU A 160 -3.62 11.11 -21.68
C GLU A 160 -2.48 10.32 -21.03
N THR A 161 -1.83 10.88 -19.99
CA THR A 161 -0.78 10.19 -19.24
C THR A 161 -1.33 9.03 -18.41
N LEU A 162 -2.54 9.17 -17.88
CA LEU A 162 -3.24 8.10 -17.16
C LEU A 162 -3.66 6.98 -18.13
N HIS A 163 -4.25 7.35 -19.27
CA HIS A 163 -4.74 6.44 -20.32
C HIS A 163 -3.63 5.63 -21.00
N LYS A 164 -2.38 6.14 -21.02
CA LYS A 164 -1.21 5.35 -21.45
C LYS A 164 -0.88 4.21 -20.49
N ILE A 165 -1.22 4.36 -19.22
CA ILE A 165 -0.84 3.43 -18.15
C ILE A 165 -1.98 2.47 -17.84
N VAL A 166 -3.19 3.00 -17.68
CA VAL A 166 -4.44 2.26 -17.43
C VAL A 166 -5.40 2.55 -18.58
N SER A 167 -5.97 1.51 -19.21
CA SER A 167 -6.88 1.69 -20.34
C SER A 167 -8.14 2.48 -19.92
N PRO A 168 -8.65 3.41 -20.76
CA PRO A 168 -9.87 4.17 -20.47
C PRO A 168 -11.10 3.30 -20.17
N ASP A 169 -11.13 2.09 -20.74
CA ASP A 169 -12.23 1.14 -20.56
C ASP A 169 -12.34 0.62 -19.11
N LEU A 170 -11.25 0.71 -18.33
CA LEU A 170 -11.19 0.29 -16.92
C LEU A 170 -11.40 1.45 -15.95
N LEU A 171 -11.60 2.66 -16.46
CA LEU A 171 -11.71 3.87 -15.65
C LEU A 171 -13.16 4.37 -15.63
N PRO A 172 -13.64 4.90 -14.49
CA PRO A 172 -14.91 5.59 -14.42
C PRO A 172 -14.93 6.87 -15.27
N LYS A 173 -16.12 7.32 -15.68
CA LYS A 173 -16.33 8.58 -16.41
C LYS A 173 -15.69 9.79 -15.69
N PHE A 174 -15.68 9.81 -14.35
CA PHE A 174 -15.04 10.90 -13.58
C PHE A 174 -13.49 10.95 -13.70
N LEU A 175 -12.84 9.86 -14.13
CA LEU A 175 -11.41 9.80 -14.46
C LEU A 175 -11.14 9.83 -15.97
N GLY A 176 -12.14 10.20 -16.77
CA GLY A 176 -12.03 10.26 -18.23
C GLY A 176 -12.16 8.90 -18.94
N GLY A 177 -12.65 7.87 -18.23
CA GLY A 177 -12.89 6.55 -18.80
C GLY A 177 -14.33 6.32 -19.27
N VAL A 178 -14.64 5.06 -19.60
CA VAL A 178 -15.93 4.65 -20.20
C VAL A 178 -16.92 4.13 -19.15
N TYR A 179 -16.42 3.67 -18.01
CA TYR A 179 -17.21 2.98 -16.98
C TYR A 179 -18.17 3.93 -16.24
N GLU A 180 -19.37 3.48 -15.90
CA GLU A 180 -20.33 4.32 -15.18
C GLU A 180 -19.87 4.61 -13.76
N ASN A 181 -20.07 5.87 -13.32
CA ASN A 181 -19.56 6.32 -12.03
C ASN A 181 -20.20 5.57 -10.87
N GLU A 182 -21.50 5.25 -10.97
CA GLU A 182 -22.27 4.56 -9.94
C GLU A 182 -21.75 3.13 -9.73
N THR A 183 -21.54 2.39 -10.82
CA THR A 183 -21.01 1.02 -10.80
C THR A 183 -19.60 0.94 -10.23
N ALA A 184 -18.77 1.98 -10.42
CA ALA A 184 -17.44 2.05 -9.82
C ALA A 184 -17.52 2.04 -8.28
N PHE A 185 -18.50 2.72 -7.69
CA PHE A 185 -18.71 2.71 -6.24
C PHE A 185 -19.42 1.43 -5.74
N GLU A 186 -20.17 0.74 -6.62
CA GLU A 186 -20.85 -0.53 -6.29
C GLU A 186 -19.93 -1.76 -6.28
N LEU A 187 -18.86 -1.81 -7.09
CA LEU A 187 -17.87 -2.92 -7.07
C LEU A 187 -17.26 -3.15 -5.66
N VAL A 188 -17.22 -2.09 -4.86
CA VAL A 188 -16.76 -2.12 -3.46
C VAL A 188 -17.71 -2.89 -2.54
N HIS A 189 -19.00 -2.93 -2.86
CA HIS A 189 -20.05 -3.58 -2.05
C HIS A 189 -20.24 -5.07 -2.38
N THR A 190 -19.65 -5.55 -3.49
CA THR A 190 -19.89 -6.92 -4.01
C THR A 190 -18.86 -7.94 -3.50
N ILE A 191 -17.80 -7.49 -2.81
CA ILE A 191 -16.81 -8.36 -2.16
C ILE A 191 -17.32 -8.72 -0.74
N ASN A 192 -18.33 -9.60 -0.68
CA ASN A 192 -18.76 -10.32 0.52
C ASN A 192 -18.88 -11.82 0.20
#